data_AF-A0A661N0V2-F1
#
_entry.id   AF-A0A661N0V2-F1
#
_cell.length_a   1.000
_cell.length_b   1.000
_cell.length_c   1.000
_cell.angle_alpha   90.00
_cell.angle_beta   90.00
_cell.angle_gamma   90.00
#
_symmetry.space_group_name_H-M   'P 1'
#
loop_
_entity.id
_entity.type
_entity.pdbx_description
1 polymer ?
#
loop_
_entity_poly.entity_id
_entity_poly.type
_entity_poly.pdbx_seq_one_letter_code
_entity_poly.pdbx_strand_id
1 'polypeptide(L)'
;PGVISVLCQRDGEKQAAFHSRAERAVLSRAFPMCVYDPDRANRFGMCFDLSSNPAPATLWTTETLSGQNAQGQPIEVEEPFTFAHFAASEAEFAAEFTDPPAMAAHLIPITEYLGFSRRQRVGKLPFISLVGKDGSIVRKVASPVIALQCSDRLHLWHTLQEISGMDNPHVNTTRAALQNECAAQQQALKESLQQEMEKDAARREQAAVATAVRKLVVHLTGIDPPNS
;
A
#
# COMPACT_ATOMS: atom_id res chain seq x y z
N PRO A 1 2.62 -29.06 -20.85
CA PRO A 1 3.50 -28.12 -21.58
C PRO A 1 3.85 -26.96 -20.66
N GLY A 2 5.14 -26.60 -20.56
CA GLY A 2 5.59 -25.44 -19.78
C GLY A 2 5.85 -24.25 -20.70
N VAL A 3 5.61 -23.04 -20.21
CA VAL A 3 6.01 -21.79 -20.88
C VAL A 3 6.99 -21.10 -19.95
N ILE A 4 8.17 -20.73 -20.48
CA ILE A 4 9.18 -19.97 -19.76
C ILE A 4 9.46 -18.72 -20.58
N SER A 5 9.24 -17.55 -19.97
CA SER A 5 9.65 -16.26 -20.51
C SER A 5 10.88 -15.79 -19.75
N VAL A 6 11.98 -15.53 -20.46
CA VAL A 6 13.25 -15.10 -19.86
C VAL A 6 13.70 -13.76 -20.42
N LEU A 7 14.27 -12.92 -19.57
CA LEU A 7 14.99 -11.74 -20.00
C LEU A 7 16.39 -12.18 -20.44
N CYS A 8 16.77 -11.88 -21.69
CA CYS A 8 18.05 -12.30 -22.25
C CYS A 8 19.10 -11.18 -22.22
N GLN A 9 20.36 -11.60 -22.14
CA GLN A 9 21.53 -10.76 -22.39
C GLN A 9 21.52 -10.27 -23.85
N ARG A 10 21.87 -9.00 -24.07
CA ARG A 10 22.01 -8.43 -25.41
C ARG A 10 23.35 -8.78 -26.04
N ASP A 11 23.42 -8.72 -27.37
CA ASP A 11 24.67 -8.90 -28.10
C ASP A 11 25.72 -7.88 -27.62
N GLY A 12 26.88 -8.39 -27.19
CA GLY A 12 27.99 -7.58 -26.69
C GLY A 12 27.81 -6.99 -25.29
N GLU A 13 26.69 -7.24 -24.61
CA GLU A 13 26.48 -6.83 -23.22
C GLU A 13 27.39 -7.63 -22.28
N LYS A 14 28.06 -6.98 -21.32
CA LYS A 14 28.85 -7.70 -20.31
C LYS A 14 27.92 -8.35 -19.27
N GLN A 15 28.32 -9.51 -18.71
CA GLN A 15 27.50 -10.23 -17.71
C GLN A 15 27.06 -9.36 -16.53
N ALA A 16 27.98 -8.55 -15.98
CA ALA A 16 27.67 -7.66 -14.87
C ALA A 16 26.64 -6.59 -15.23
N ALA A 17 26.70 -6.05 -16.47
CA ALA A 17 25.72 -5.10 -16.96
C ALA A 17 24.35 -5.76 -17.16
N PHE A 18 24.33 -6.98 -17.72
CA PHE A 18 23.11 -7.76 -17.84
C PHE A 18 22.46 -8.07 -16.49
N HIS A 19 23.24 -8.50 -15.48
CA HIS A 19 22.72 -8.74 -14.13
C HIS A 19 22.08 -7.49 -13.53
N SER A 20 22.77 -6.35 -13.61
CA SER A 20 22.25 -5.07 -13.11
C SER A 20 20.97 -4.66 -13.86
N ARG A 21 20.93 -4.83 -15.18
CA ARG A 21 19.73 -4.55 -15.99
C ARG A 21 18.56 -5.47 -15.62
N ALA A 22 18.82 -6.76 -15.40
CA ALA A 22 17.81 -7.73 -15.01
C ALA A 22 17.22 -7.43 -13.63
N GLU A 23 18.06 -7.08 -12.65
CA GLU A 23 17.62 -6.64 -11.33
C GLU A 23 16.72 -5.41 -11.41
N ARG A 24 17.13 -4.39 -12.17
CA ARG A 24 16.35 -3.18 -12.40
C ARG A 24 15.04 -3.46 -13.15
N ALA A 25 15.03 -4.41 -14.08
CA ALA A 25 13.80 -4.82 -14.78
C ALA A 25 12.77 -5.44 -13.82
N VAL A 26 13.23 -6.22 -12.83
CA VAL A 26 12.37 -6.79 -11.79
C VAL A 26 11.87 -5.69 -10.83
N LEU A 27 12.77 -4.85 -10.32
CA LEU A 27 12.44 -3.76 -9.38
C LEU A 27 11.37 -2.82 -9.96
N SER A 28 11.53 -2.45 -11.23
CA SER A 28 10.61 -1.52 -11.93
C SER A 28 9.29 -2.14 -12.38
N ARG A 29 9.09 -3.46 -12.17
CA ARG A 29 8.00 -4.25 -12.76
C ARG A 29 7.99 -4.24 -14.30
N ALA A 30 9.11 -3.91 -14.95
CA ALA A 30 9.26 -4.08 -16.39
C ALA A 30 9.22 -5.57 -16.79
N PHE A 31 9.82 -6.42 -15.95
CA PHE A 31 9.85 -7.86 -16.12
C PHE A 31 9.65 -8.57 -14.76
N PRO A 32 8.42 -8.56 -14.20
CA PRO A 32 8.15 -9.18 -12.91
C PRO A 32 8.31 -10.70 -13.00
N MET A 33 8.79 -11.30 -11.91
CA MET A 33 8.90 -12.76 -11.79
C MET A 33 7.54 -13.36 -11.42
N CYS A 34 7.09 -14.34 -12.19
CA CYS A 34 5.84 -15.04 -11.91
C CYS A 34 6.05 -16.53 -12.11
N VAL A 35 5.75 -17.32 -11.09
CA VAL A 35 5.76 -18.78 -11.18
C VAL A 35 4.32 -19.27 -11.13
N TYR A 36 3.96 -20.11 -12.09
CA TYR A 36 2.71 -20.87 -12.08
C TYR A 36 3.04 -22.35 -12.00
N ASP A 37 2.66 -22.97 -10.91
CA ASP A 37 2.81 -24.41 -10.68
C ASP A 37 1.42 -25.06 -10.49
N PRO A 38 0.89 -25.73 -11.52
CA PRO A 38 -0.43 -26.37 -11.44
C PRO A 38 -0.47 -27.54 -10.44
N ASP A 39 0.67 -28.12 -10.07
CA ASP A 39 0.76 -29.25 -9.13
C ASP A 39 0.88 -28.78 -7.67
N ARG A 40 1.16 -27.50 -7.44
CA ARG A 40 1.28 -26.90 -6.10
C ARG A 40 -0.01 -26.99 -5.28
N ALA A 41 -1.16 -26.82 -5.92
CA ALA A 41 -2.45 -26.74 -5.25
C ALA A 41 -3.61 -27.09 -6.18
N ASN A 42 -4.78 -27.42 -5.61
CA ASN A 42 -6.00 -27.73 -6.36
C ASN A 42 -6.82 -26.49 -6.77
N ARG A 43 -6.44 -25.29 -6.32
CA ARG A 43 -7.10 -24.02 -6.64
C ARG A 43 -6.16 -23.15 -7.47
N PHE A 44 -6.66 -22.68 -8.61
CA PHE A 44 -5.90 -21.88 -9.57
C PHE A 44 -5.09 -20.73 -8.95
N GLY A 45 -5.68 -19.91 -8.08
CA GLY A 45 -4.96 -18.78 -7.49
C GLY A 45 -3.79 -19.19 -6.58
N MET A 46 -3.86 -20.38 -5.96
CA MET A 46 -2.80 -20.91 -5.11
C MET A 46 -1.63 -21.51 -5.90
N CYS A 47 -1.81 -21.72 -7.20
CA CYS A 47 -0.76 -22.14 -8.12
C CYS A 47 0.16 -21.00 -8.53
N PHE A 48 -0.23 -19.73 -8.31
CA PHE A 48 0.59 -18.57 -8.64
C PHE A 48 1.48 -18.15 -7.48
N ASP A 49 2.72 -17.78 -7.77
CA ASP A 49 3.70 -17.26 -6.82
C ASP A 49 4.39 -16.00 -7.37
N LEU A 50 4.35 -14.93 -6.56
CA LEU A 50 5.03 -13.66 -6.81
C LEU A 50 6.09 -13.33 -5.75
N SER A 51 6.32 -14.22 -4.77
CA SER A 51 7.20 -13.98 -3.62
C SER A 51 8.66 -13.73 -3.98
N SER A 52 9.09 -14.18 -5.17
CA SER A 52 10.43 -13.90 -5.68
C SER A 52 10.66 -12.43 -6.02
N ASN A 53 9.61 -11.63 -6.18
CA ASN A 53 9.78 -10.21 -6.46
C ASN A 53 10.07 -9.40 -5.18
N PRO A 54 10.88 -8.33 -5.27
CA PRO A 54 11.04 -7.37 -4.18
C PRO A 54 9.72 -6.65 -3.88
N ALA A 55 9.48 -6.44 -2.58
CA ALA A 55 8.30 -5.77 -2.02
C ALA A 55 6.99 -6.14 -2.75
N PRO A 56 6.60 -7.42 -2.80
CA PRO A 56 5.55 -7.87 -3.71
C PRO A 56 4.15 -7.36 -3.31
N ALA A 57 3.97 -6.94 -2.07
CA ALA A 57 2.72 -6.36 -1.57
C ALA A 57 2.57 -4.85 -1.87
N THR A 58 3.60 -4.18 -2.38
CA THR A 58 3.56 -2.75 -2.70
C THR A 58 3.55 -2.50 -4.20
N LEU A 59 3.03 -1.35 -4.61
CA LEU A 59 2.99 -0.93 -6.02
C LEU A 59 4.40 -0.67 -6.57
N TRP A 60 5.22 -0.01 -5.75
CA TRP A 60 6.56 0.39 -6.09
C TRP A 60 7.55 -0.23 -5.12
N THR A 61 8.72 -0.60 -5.62
CA THR A 61 9.90 -0.74 -4.78
C THR A 61 10.50 0.66 -4.53
N THR A 62 11.42 0.76 -3.58
CA THR A 62 12.13 2.00 -3.29
C THR A 62 13.62 1.78 -3.51
N GLU A 63 14.30 2.75 -4.10
CA GLU A 63 15.77 2.80 -4.14
C GLU A 63 16.25 4.07 -3.44
N THR A 64 17.40 3.97 -2.77
CA THR A 64 18.11 5.12 -2.21
C THR A 64 19.04 5.70 -3.26
N LEU A 65 18.77 6.93 -3.69
CA LEU A 65 19.67 7.69 -4.57
C LEU A 65 20.72 8.42 -3.74
N SER A 66 21.97 7.98 -3.80
CA SER A 66 23.11 8.68 -3.18
C SER A 66 23.79 9.58 -4.21
N GLY A 67 23.77 10.89 -3.97
CA GLY A 67 24.34 11.88 -4.88
C GLY A 67 24.65 13.21 -4.19
N GLN A 68 24.70 14.29 -4.96
CA GLN A 68 24.93 15.64 -4.46
C GLN A 68 23.74 16.57 -4.75
N ASN A 69 23.46 17.48 -3.84
CA ASN A 69 22.46 18.54 -4.03
C ASN A 69 23.01 19.69 -4.89
N ALA A 70 22.19 20.73 -5.11
CA ALA A 70 22.57 21.91 -5.89
C ALA A 70 23.76 22.70 -5.31
N GLN A 71 24.09 22.49 -4.03
CA GLN A 71 25.22 23.09 -3.32
C GLN A 71 26.45 22.16 -3.27
N GLY A 72 26.41 21.01 -3.94
CA GLY A 72 27.50 20.02 -3.95
C GLY A 72 27.62 19.19 -2.67
N GLN A 73 26.64 19.27 -1.76
CA GLN A 73 26.65 18.48 -0.52
C GLN A 73 26.08 17.08 -0.77
N PRO A 74 26.68 16.02 -0.20
CA PRO A 74 26.13 14.68 -0.27
C PRO A 74 24.69 14.63 0.27
N ILE A 75 23.82 13.96 -0.45
CA ILE A 75 22.43 13.73 -0.07
C ILE A 75 22.02 12.32 -0.47
N GLU A 76 21.19 11.70 0.36
CA GLU A 76 20.50 10.46 0.06
C GLU A 76 19.00 10.75 -0.04
N VAL A 77 18.39 10.26 -1.11
CA VAL A 77 16.96 10.47 -1.38
C VAL A 77 16.32 9.12 -1.65
N GLU A 78 15.32 8.77 -0.83
CA GLU A 78 14.45 7.64 -1.10
C GLU A 78 13.52 7.97 -2.27
N GLU A 79 13.63 7.23 -3.37
CA GLU A 79 12.85 7.45 -4.58
C GLU A 79 12.10 6.14 -4.93
N PRO A 80 10.78 6.21 -5.19
CA PRO A 80 10.03 5.06 -5.71
C PRO A 80 10.58 4.65 -7.07
N PHE A 81 10.99 3.39 -7.19
CA PHE A 81 11.54 2.87 -8.42
C PHE A 81 10.44 2.37 -9.34
N THR A 82 10.29 3.02 -10.49
CA THR A 82 9.20 2.78 -11.46
C THR A 82 9.75 2.33 -12.81
N PHE A 83 8.86 1.89 -13.72
CA PHE A 83 9.23 1.60 -15.11
C PHE A 83 10.00 2.75 -15.79
N ALA A 84 9.68 4.01 -15.47
CA ALA A 84 10.42 5.15 -16.04
C ALA A 84 11.89 5.17 -15.63
N HIS A 85 12.23 4.73 -14.42
CA HIS A 85 13.62 4.66 -13.96
C HIS A 85 14.41 3.56 -14.66
N PHE A 86 13.77 2.43 -14.96
CA PHE A 86 14.33 1.39 -15.82
C PHE A 86 14.50 1.92 -17.24
N ALA A 87 13.45 2.48 -17.85
CA ALA A 87 13.49 3.04 -19.19
C ALA A 87 14.56 4.13 -19.35
N ALA A 88 14.79 4.97 -18.34
CA ALA A 88 15.84 5.99 -18.39
C ALA A 88 17.27 5.41 -18.44
N SER A 89 17.47 4.16 -17.99
CA SER A 89 18.74 3.44 -18.16
C SER A 89 18.88 2.73 -19.50
N GLU A 90 17.82 2.70 -20.32
CA GLU A 90 17.76 1.99 -21.57
C GLU A 90 17.92 2.94 -22.77
N ALA A 91 18.93 2.68 -23.61
CA ALA A 91 19.26 3.56 -24.73
C ALA A 91 18.11 3.75 -25.73
N GLU A 92 17.26 2.74 -25.88
CA GLU A 92 16.09 2.76 -26.76
C GLU A 92 15.03 3.79 -26.34
N PHE A 93 14.99 4.17 -25.07
CA PHE A 93 14.05 5.18 -24.56
C PHE A 93 14.70 6.55 -24.35
N ALA A 94 15.97 6.76 -24.73
CA ALA A 94 16.69 8.00 -24.46
C ALA A 94 15.96 9.27 -24.99
N ALA A 95 15.25 9.16 -26.12
CA ALA A 95 14.49 10.26 -26.71
C ALA A 95 13.20 10.61 -25.93
N GLU A 96 12.75 9.72 -25.04
CA GLU A 96 11.54 9.89 -24.24
C GLU A 96 11.78 10.66 -22.94
N PHE A 97 13.01 11.12 -22.72
CA PHE A 97 13.39 11.88 -21.54
C PHE A 97 14.04 13.21 -21.92
N THR A 98 13.54 14.29 -21.35
CA THR A 98 14.10 15.64 -21.56
C THR A 98 14.51 16.28 -20.24
N ASP A 99 15.34 17.31 -20.32
CA ASP A 99 15.56 18.18 -19.17
C ASP A 99 14.29 18.94 -18.82
N PRO A 100 14.06 19.23 -17.53
CA PRO A 100 12.90 20.00 -17.10
C PRO A 100 12.97 21.44 -17.64
N PRO A 101 11.82 22.07 -17.93
CA PRO A 101 11.78 23.50 -18.22
C PRO A 101 12.26 24.30 -17.00
N ALA A 102 12.75 25.52 -17.24
CA ALA A 102 13.26 26.40 -16.18
C ALA A 102 12.22 26.69 -15.07
N MET A 103 10.92 26.65 -15.40
CA MET A 103 9.84 26.82 -14.43
C MET A 103 9.39 25.46 -13.85
N ALA A 104 9.73 25.24 -12.57
CA ALA A 104 9.40 24.00 -11.87
C ALA A 104 7.91 23.81 -11.52
N ALA A 105 7.05 24.82 -11.70
CA ALA A 105 5.66 24.81 -11.23
C ALA A 105 4.77 23.71 -11.87
N HIS A 106 5.22 23.14 -12.98
CA HIS A 106 4.48 22.09 -13.71
C HIS A 106 5.04 20.67 -13.48
N LEU A 107 6.16 20.54 -12.78
CA LEU A 107 6.81 19.25 -12.53
C LEU A 107 6.10 18.49 -11.41
N ILE A 108 5.73 17.25 -11.68
CA ILE A 108 5.08 16.35 -10.72
C ILE A 108 5.84 15.02 -10.72
N PRO A 109 6.14 14.41 -9.57
CA PRO A 109 6.74 13.07 -9.51
C PRO A 109 5.88 12.08 -10.30
N ILE A 110 6.52 11.17 -11.04
CA ILE A 110 5.77 10.26 -11.93
C ILE A 110 4.73 9.43 -11.18
N THR A 111 5.01 9.02 -9.94
CA THR A 111 4.08 8.26 -9.11
C THR A 111 2.81 9.04 -8.79
N GLU A 112 2.94 10.33 -8.45
CA GLU A 112 1.81 11.23 -8.23
C GLU A 112 1.05 11.51 -9.53
N TYR A 113 1.77 11.73 -10.64
CA TYR A 113 1.16 11.95 -11.95
C TYR A 113 0.30 10.76 -12.41
N LEU A 114 0.72 9.53 -12.11
CA LEU A 114 -0.04 8.31 -12.43
C LEU A 114 -1.35 8.23 -11.63
N GLY A 115 -1.37 8.73 -10.40
CA GLY A 115 -2.58 8.82 -9.56
C GLY A 115 -3.59 9.89 -10.01
N PHE A 116 -3.19 10.81 -10.89
CA PHE A 116 -4.08 11.86 -11.38
C PHE A 116 -5.08 11.38 -12.42
N SER A 117 -6.29 11.95 -12.37
CA SER A 117 -7.27 11.87 -13.44
C SER A 117 -6.79 12.59 -14.70
N ARG A 118 -7.40 12.30 -15.85
CA ARG A 118 -7.08 12.94 -17.13
C ARG A 118 -7.11 14.48 -17.06
N ARG A 119 -8.05 15.06 -16.30
CA ARG A 119 -8.17 16.51 -16.13
C ARG A 119 -7.03 17.09 -15.29
N GLN A 120 -6.62 16.40 -14.22
CA GLN A 120 -5.53 16.84 -13.35
C GLN A 120 -4.16 16.79 -14.03
N ARG A 121 -3.99 15.92 -15.04
CA ARG A 121 -2.75 15.80 -15.81
C ARG A 121 -2.52 16.96 -16.80
N VAL A 122 -3.54 17.76 -17.10
CA VAL A 122 -3.42 18.87 -18.06
C VAL A 122 -2.40 19.90 -17.58
N GLY A 123 -1.38 20.17 -18.40
CA GLY A 123 -0.30 21.12 -18.08
C GLY A 123 0.65 20.66 -16.98
N LYS A 124 0.67 19.36 -16.65
CA LYS A 124 1.62 18.73 -15.73
C LYS A 124 2.65 17.90 -16.51
N LEU A 125 3.89 17.95 -16.06
CA LEU A 125 5.03 17.24 -16.64
C LEU A 125 5.53 16.21 -15.62
N PRO A 126 5.36 14.89 -15.87
CA PRO A 126 5.87 13.87 -14.98
C PRO A 126 7.39 13.85 -15.02
N PHE A 127 8.04 13.74 -13.87
CA PHE A 127 9.49 13.57 -13.79
C PHE A 127 9.90 12.41 -12.88
N ILE A 128 11.14 11.98 -13.07
CA ILE A 128 11.87 11.07 -12.17
C ILE A 128 13.18 11.72 -11.72
N SER A 129 13.67 11.32 -10.56
CA SER A 129 14.99 11.71 -10.06
C SER A 129 16.01 10.63 -10.42
N LEU A 130 17.22 11.03 -10.83
CA LEU A 130 18.30 10.13 -11.21
C LEU A 130 19.64 10.69 -10.71
N VAL A 131 20.63 9.82 -10.53
CA VAL A 131 22.03 10.25 -10.32
C VAL A 131 22.65 10.59 -11.67
N GLY A 132 23.05 11.85 -11.83
CA GLY A 132 23.72 12.40 -13.00
C GLY A 132 25.15 11.88 -13.13
N LYS A 133 25.77 12.13 -14.30
CA LYS A 133 27.15 11.71 -14.59
C LYS A 133 28.19 12.39 -13.68
N ASP A 134 27.86 13.56 -13.16
CA ASP A 134 28.66 14.34 -12.22
C ASP A 134 28.38 13.96 -10.75
N GLY A 135 27.51 12.98 -10.50
CA GLY A 135 27.08 12.57 -9.17
C GLY A 135 26.00 13.47 -8.55
N SER A 136 25.52 14.49 -9.26
CA SER A 136 24.39 15.32 -8.79
C SER A 136 23.06 14.59 -8.95
N ILE A 137 22.09 14.85 -8.07
CA ILE A 137 20.71 14.37 -8.30
C ILE A 137 20.03 15.29 -9.31
N VAL A 138 19.69 14.73 -10.48
CA VAL A 138 19.04 15.45 -11.58
C VAL A 138 17.61 14.97 -11.77
N ARG A 139 16.76 15.84 -12.28
CA ARG A 139 15.39 15.48 -12.69
C ARG A 139 15.33 15.30 -14.19
N LYS A 140 14.62 14.28 -14.65
CA LYS A 140 14.31 14.06 -16.06
C LYS A 140 12.80 14.00 -16.26
N VAL A 141 12.29 14.78 -17.19
CA VAL A 141 10.87 14.78 -17.57
C VAL A 141 10.63 13.58 -18.48
N ALA A 142 9.68 12.73 -18.10
CA ALA A 142 9.26 11.58 -18.86
C ALA A 142 8.19 11.99 -19.88
N SER A 143 8.24 11.42 -21.09
CA SER A 143 7.22 11.64 -22.10
C SER A 143 5.87 11.01 -21.70
N PRO A 144 4.77 11.40 -22.39
CA PRO A 144 3.48 10.74 -22.23
C PRO A 144 3.52 9.23 -22.55
N VAL A 145 4.41 8.78 -23.44
CA VAL A 145 4.58 7.36 -23.78
C VAL A 145 5.11 6.59 -22.59
N ILE A 146 6.14 7.11 -21.91
CA ILE A 146 6.70 6.49 -20.71
C ILE A 146 5.67 6.48 -19.57
N ALA A 147 4.92 7.57 -19.38
CA ALA A 147 3.86 7.61 -18.39
C ALA A 147 2.76 6.56 -18.68
N LEU A 148 2.39 6.36 -19.94
CA LEU A 148 1.45 5.31 -20.33
C LEU A 148 2.03 3.92 -20.03
N GLN A 149 3.28 3.64 -20.40
CA GLN A 149 3.91 2.34 -20.11
C GLN A 149 4.02 2.07 -18.62
N CYS A 150 4.28 3.09 -17.78
CA CYS A 150 4.22 2.94 -16.32
C CYS A 150 2.83 2.53 -15.84
N SER A 151 1.77 3.15 -16.39
CA SER A 151 0.39 2.78 -16.09
C SER A 151 0.08 1.34 -16.50
N ASP A 152 0.55 0.89 -17.66
CA ASP A 152 0.34 -0.47 -18.13
C ASP A 152 1.07 -1.50 -17.27
N ARG A 153 2.31 -1.20 -16.82
CA ARG A 153 3.06 -2.07 -15.89
C ARG A 153 2.37 -2.17 -14.54
N LEU A 154 1.82 -1.08 -14.02
CA LEU A 154 1.03 -1.11 -12.79
C LEU A 154 -0.24 -1.95 -12.93
N HIS A 155 -0.96 -1.80 -14.04
CA HIS A 155 -2.17 -2.56 -14.28
C HIS A 155 -1.88 -4.07 -14.37
N LEU A 156 -0.80 -4.44 -15.07
CA LEU A 156 -0.31 -5.82 -15.09
C LEU A 156 0.05 -6.30 -13.67
N TRP A 157 0.75 -5.48 -12.89
CA TRP A 157 1.16 -5.84 -11.54
C TRP A 157 -0.03 -6.11 -10.62
N HIS A 158 -1.04 -5.23 -10.63
CA HIS A 158 -2.30 -5.45 -9.91
C HIS A 158 -2.98 -6.75 -10.33
N THR A 159 -3.06 -7.01 -11.65
CA THR A 159 -3.64 -8.25 -12.17
C THR A 159 -2.91 -9.48 -11.62
N LEU A 160 -1.58 -9.45 -11.57
CA LEU A 160 -0.79 -10.54 -11.00
C LEU A 160 -1.05 -10.69 -9.48
N GLN A 161 -1.09 -9.59 -8.74
CA GLN A 161 -1.38 -9.59 -7.30
C GLN A 161 -2.78 -10.14 -7.00
N GLU A 162 -3.78 -9.80 -7.82
CA GLU A 162 -5.15 -10.31 -7.73
C GLU A 162 -5.22 -11.82 -7.99
N ILE A 163 -4.57 -12.29 -9.07
CA ILE A 163 -4.55 -13.70 -9.47
C ILE A 163 -3.85 -14.56 -8.41
N SER A 164 -2.75 -14.07 -7.84
CA SER A 164 -2.03 -14.76 -6.76
C SER A 164 -2.76 -14.70 -5.41
N GLY A 165 -3.88 -13.98 -5.31
CA GLY A 165 -4.64 -13.80 -4.08
C GLY A 165 -3.96 -12.86 -3.05
N MET A 166 -2.89 -12.17 -3.44
CA MET A 166 -2.14 -11.26 -2.58
C MET A 166 -2.93 -9.97 -2.29
N ASP A 167 -3.51 -9.38 -3.33
CA ASP A 167 -4.35 -8.18 -3.22
C ASP A 167 -5.64 -8.40 -4.01
N ASN A 168 -6.59 -9.13 -3.41
CA ASN A 168 -7.87 -9.42 -4.05
C ASN A 168 -8.97 -8.48 -3.51
N PRO A 169 -9.54 -7.58 -4.33
CA PRO A 169 -10.54 -6.59 -3.89
C PRO A 169 -11.77 -7.20 -3.22
N HIS A 170 -12.23 -8.37 -3.67
CA HIS A 170 -13.36 -9.06 -3.09
C HIS A 170 -13.03 -9.60 -1.70
N VAL A 171 -11.86 -10.24 -1.54
CA VAL A 171 -11.39 -10.72 -0.22
C VAL A 171 -11.23 -9.55 0.75
N ASN A 172 -10.66 -8.43 0.30
CA ASN A 172 -10.45 -7.24 1.12
C ASN A 172 -11.79 -6.62 1.55
N THR A 173 -12.75 -6.50 0.63
CA THR A 173 -14.09 -5.95 0.91
C THR A 173 -14.87 -6.85 1.87
N THR A 174 -14.87 -8.16 1.64
CA THR A 174 -15.51 -9.13 2.56
C THR A 174 -14.86 -9.09 3.94
N ARG A 175 -13.53 -9.01 4.02
CA ARG A 175 -12.81 -8.88 5.29
C ARG A 175 -13.23 -7.60 6.04
N ALA A 176 -13.27 -6.46 5.35
CA ALA A 176 -13.67 -5.19 5.94
C ALA A 176 -15.12 -5.22 6.44
N ALA A 177 -16.04 -5.80 5.66
CA ALA A 177 -17.44 -5.96 6.06
C ALA A 177 -17.58 -6.81 7.33
N LEU A 178 -16.93 -7.98 7.37
CA LEU A 178 -16.93 -8.86 8.54
C LEU A 178 -16.31 -8.19 9.78
N GLN A 179 -15.23 -7.42 9.60
CA GLN A 179 -14.62 -6.66 10.69
C GLN A 179 -15.58 -5.61 11.26
N ASN A 180 -16.31 -4.89 10.39
CA ASN A 180 -17.30 -3.91 10.81
C ASN A 180 -18.48 -4.57 11.54
N GLU A 181 -18.97 -5.71 11.05
CA GLU A 181 -20.04 -6.47 11.70
C GLU A 181 -19.62 -6.98 13.09
N CYS A 182 -18.44 -7.58 13.21
CA CYS A 182 -17.89 -8.02 14.49
C CYS A 182 -17.71 -6.84 15.46
N ALA A 183 -17.19 -5.70 14.99
CA ALA A 183 -17.03 -4.51 15.82
C ALA A 183 -18.38 -3.98 16.33
N ALA A 184 -19.40 -3.95 15.47
CA ALA A 184 -20.75 -3.55 15.85
C ALA A 184 -21.37 -4.49 16.90
N GLN A 185 -21.19 -5.81 16.73
CA GLN A 185 -21.65 -6.81 17.72
C GLN A 185 -20.94 -6.65 19.06
N GLN A 186 -19.62 -6.45 19.05
CA GLN A 186 -18.84 -6.21 20.27
C GLN A 186 -19.29 -4.93 20.99
N GLN A 187 -19.59 -3.87 20.23
CA GLN A 187 -20.07 -2.62 20.80
C GLN A 187 -21.47 -2.79 21.41
N ALA A 188 -22.40 -3.43 20.70
CA ALA A 188 -23.74 -3.71 21.21
C ALA A 188 -23.72 -4.58 22.48
N LEU A 189 -22.83 -5.59 22.53
CA LEU A 189 -22.66 -6.42 23.73
C LEU A 189 -22.14 -5.59 24.91
N LYS A 190 -21.14 -4.73 24.69
CA LYS A 190 -20.62 -3.84 25.74
C LYS A 190 -21.70 -2.90 26.27
N GLU A 191 -22.48 -2.30 25.38
CA GLU A 191 -23.58 -1.40 25.76
C GLU A 191 -24.66 -2.15 26.55
N SER A 192 -25.04 -3.36 26.12
CA SER A 192 -25.97 -4.21 26.86
C SER A 192 -25.46 -4.54 28.27
N LEU A 193 -24.18 -4.91 28.40
CA LEU A 193 -23.57 -5.22 29.70
C LEU A 193 -23.50 -3.98 30.59
N GLN A 194 -23.17 -2.81 30.05
CA GLN A 194 -23.16 -1.55 30.78
C GLN A 194 -24.55 -1.19 31.31
N GLN A 195 -25.58 -1.31 30.47
CA GLN A 195 -26.96 -1.07 30.89
C GLN A 195 -27.42 -2.04 31.98
N GLU A 196 -27.01 -3.31 31.91
CA GLU A 196 -27.33 -4.30 32.94
C GLU A 196 -26.64 -3.96 34.27
N MET A 197 -25.36 -3.59 34.23
CA MET A 197 -24.62 -3.14 35.41
C MET A 197 -25.23 -1.89 36.05
N GLU A 198 -25.66 -0.91 35.24
CA GLU A 198 -26.32 0.31 35.73
C GLU A 198 -27.67 -0.01 36.39
N LYS A 199 -28.48 -0.89 35.77
CA LYS A 199 -29.75 -1.35 36.34
C LYS A 199 -29.53 -2.06 37.67
N ASP A 200 -28.52 -2.91 37.75
CA ASP A 200 -28.18 -3.63 38.98
C ASP A 200 -27.66 -2.68 40.08
N ALA A 201 -26.85 -1.68 39.71
CA ALA A 201 -26.41 -0.65 40.64
C ALA A 201 -27.61 0.15 41.20
N ALA A 202 -28.52 0.58 40.34
CA ALA A 202 -29.73 1.30 40.75
C ALA A 202 -30.65 0.45 41.65
N ARG A 203 -30.80 -0.85 41.35
CA ARG A 203 -31.55 -1.79 42.21
C ARG A 203 -30.91 -1.93 43.59
N ARG A 204 -29.58 -2.07 43.67
CA ARG A 204 -28.85 -2.16 44.95
C ARG A 204 -29.00 -0.87 45.76
N GLU A 205 -28.93 0.28 45.12
CA GLU A 205 -29.14 1.58 45.75
C GLU A 205 -30.56 1.70 46.32
N GLN A 206 -31.59 1.41 45.52
CA GLN A 206 -32.99 1.43 45.97
C GLN A 206 -33.22 0.48 47.15
N ALA A 207 -32.66 -0.73 47.12
CA ALA A 207 -32.77 -1.69 48.22
C ALA A 207 -32.06 -1.19 49.49
N ALA A 208 -30.89 -0.55 49.36
CA ALA A 208 -30.16 0.04 50.48
C ALA A 208 -30.95 1.21 51.10
N VAL A 209 -31.52 2.10 50.28
CA VAL A 209 -32.37 3.20 50.73
C VAL A 209 -33.62 2.66 51.44
N ALA A 210 -34.33 1.70 50.86
CA ALA A 210 -35.51 1.09 51.47
C ALA A 210 -35.19 0.42 52.82
N THR A 211 -34.01 -0.20 52.94
CA THR A 211 -33.53 -0.78 54.20
C THR A 211 -33.21 0.29 55.24
N ALA A 212 -32.55 1.38 54.84
CA ALA A 212 -32.24 2.50 55.73
C ALA A 212 -33.50 3.20 56.24
N VAL A 213 -34.49 3.44 55.35
CA VAL A 213 -35.80 4.01 55.72
C VAL A 213 -36.53 3.10 56.71
N ARG A 214 -36.57 1.78 56.47
CA ARG A 214 -37.16 0.82 57.42
C ARG A 214 -36.51 0.90 58.80
N LYS A 215 -35.18 0.90 58.87
CA LYS A 215 -34.45 1.03 60.14
C LYS A 215 -34.76 2.35 60.86
N LEU A 216 -34.85 3.46 60.13
CA LEU A 216 -35.19 4.77 60.67
C LEU A 216 -36.62 4.79 61.26
N VAL A 217 -37.59 4.23 60.53
CA VAL A 217 -38.99 4.13 60.98
C VAL A 217 -39.10 3.31 62.26
N VAL A 218 -38.44 2.16 62.34
CA VAL A 218 -38.38 1.34 63.56
C VAL A 218 -37.79 2.13 64.72
N HIS A 219 -36.70 2.87 64.50
CA HIS A 219 -36.04 3.65 65.54
C HIS A 219 -36.92 4.80 66.08
N LEU A 220 -37.69 5.46 65.21
CA LEU A 220 -38.50 6.62 65.59
C LEU A 220 -39.88 6.27 66.16
N THR A 221 -40.46 5.12 65.76
CA THR A 221 -41.84 4.77 66.13
C THR A 221 -41.94 3.62 67.14
N GLY A 222 -40.87 2.83 67.32
CA GLY A 222 -40.85 1.71 68.27
C GLY A 222 -41.76 0.52 67.91
N ILE A 223 -42.32 0.51 66.70
CA ILE A 223 -43.21 -0.56 66.20
C ILE A 223 -42.50 -1.27 65.04
N ASP A 224 -42.32 -2.59 65.13
CA ASP A 224 -41.83 -3.40 64.02
C ASP A 224 -42.88 -3.45 62.90
N PRO A 225 -42.53 -3.14 61.64
CA PRO A 225 -43.45 -3.30 60.53
C PRO A 225 -43.76 -4.79 60.30
N PRO A 226 -44.98 -5.14 59.85
CA PRO A 226 -45.36 -6.54 59.65
C PRO A 226 -44.47 -7.19 58.59
N ASN A 227 -43.91 -8.36 58.91
CA ASN A 227 -43.13 -9.16 57.98
C ASN A 227 -44.00 -9.62 56.81
N SER A 228 -43.57 -9.32 55.59
CA SER A 228 -43.98 -9.98 54.35
C SER A 228 -42.78 -10.06 53.43
#